data_AF-A0AB74CSQ9-F1
#
_entry.id   AF-A0AB74CSQ9-F1
#
_cell.length_a   1.000
_cell.length_b   1.000
_cell.length_c   1.000
_cell.angle_alpha   90.00
_cell.angle_beta   90.00
_cell.angle_gamma   90.00
#
_symmetry.space_group_name_H-M   'P 1'
#
loop_
_entity.id
_entity.type
_entity.pdbx_description
1 polymer ?
#
loop_
_entity_poly.entity_id
_entity_poly.type
_entity_poly.pdbx_seq_one_letter_code
_entity_poly.pdbx_strand_id
1 'polypeptide(L)'
;MQNPPKSPDVNAKRRKKTKVDREKSSGFDEVLQADIDNLLRKHKPESEIGVEDASTPPPASSLPETFTEIEVKVAEISSTGDGLALSEDANHVYVVPFTVPGDKALVKVIRHFPSLSYSLTDFLKVVEPGPQRNDAGIGCQYFGKCSGCQLQMMSYEDQLAHKKRIVEKAYANFSGLIPELIPAIDDTFPSPLQYGYRTKLTPHFAGPGGNRRSKAPKQPHTEVPPIGFTMKNQRRDLDIEDCPLGTDIVRKGLKSERTRVAENIGKYKKGATILLRESTARIPKDDVDPGSAVKDREIEVGEDSGDVIHIEREKYTEEKRCVTDPNGTSVEYIDDYFFSNRAGAFFQNNNSILSGFTEYIRQLALPKHTQQDSKPIKYLLDAYSGSGLFTITLSPLFKSSLGVDVSGDSIVSARENARANSLPNTGFAAADAATLFKDVPYPPDQTLLVIDPPRKGCSDDFLRQLLTFGPRRVVYVSCNVHTQARDVAVMVQGDKEKNIRFEIESIRGFDFFPQTGHVEGVAILNKTTF
;
A
#
# COMPACT_ATOMS: atom_id res chain seq x y z
N MET A 1 -54.68 -38.18 -7.55
CA MET A 1 -53.88 -38.78 -8.65
C MET A 1 -53.84 -37.81 -9.80
N GLN A 2 -52.78 -37.02 -9.92
CA GLN A 2 -52.40 -36.30 -11.15
C GLN A 2 -50.99 -35.77 -10.91
N ASN A 3 -50.04 -36.26 -11.71
CA ASN A 3 -48.63 -35.92 -11.64
C ASN A 3 -48.41 -34.42 -11.90
N PRO A 4 -47.47 -33.77 -11.20
CA PRO A 4 -47.14 -32.38 -11.47
C PRO A 4 -46.38 -32.22 -12.80
N PRO A 5 -46.47 -31.05 -13.46
CA PRO A 5 -45.84 -30.80 -14.74
C PRO A 5 -44.33 -30.55 -14.64
N LYS A 6 -43.65 -30.87 -15.74
CA LYS A 6 -42.21 -30.85 -15.99
C LYS A 6 -41.55 -29.49 -15.69
N SER A 7 -40.39 -29.54 -15.04
CA SER A 7 -39.46 -28.41 -14.90
C SER A 7 -38.91 -27.96 -16.27
N PRO A 8 -38.77 -26.65 -16.55
CA PRO A 8 -38.06 -26.18 -17.73
C PRO A 8 -36.54 -26.28 -17.57
N ASP A 9 -35.92 -26.55 -18.70
CA ASP A 9 -34.53 -26.82 -19.01
C ASP A 9 -33.56 -25.70 -18.54
N VAL A 10 -32.71 -25.98 -17.55
CA VAL A 10 -31.63 -25.09 -17.12
C VAL A 10 -30.40 -25.35 -18.00
N ASN A 11 -30.46 -24.88 -19.24
CA ASN A 11 -29.32 -24.80 -20.15
C ASN A 11 -29.13 -23.37 -20.66
N ALA A 12 -28.99 -22.42 -19.73
CA ALA A 12 -28.47 -21.09 -20.02
C ALA A 12 -26.94 -21.18 -20.15
N LYS A 13 -26.47 -21.25 -21.40
CA LYS A 13 -25.06 -21.20 -21.81
C LYS A 13 -24.26 -20.17 -21.01
N ARG A 14 -23.34 -20.65 -20.17
CA ARG A 14 -22.20 -19.89 -19.64
C ARG A 14 -21.46 -19.25 -20.83
N ARG A 15 -21.66 -17.96 -21.09
CA ARG A 15 -20.82 -17.18 -22.00
C ARG A 15 -19.37 -17.27 -21.52
N LYS A 16 -18.54 -17.99 -22.27
CA LYS A 16 -17.08 -18.03 -22.12
C LYS A 16 -16.56 -16.61 -22.36
N LYS A 17 -16.11 -15.92 -21.30
CA LYS A 17 -15.36 -14.66 -21.45
C LYS A 17 -14.13 -14.89 -22.31
N THR A 18 -13.92 -14.00 -23.27
CA THR A 18 -12.77 -13.97 -24.18
C THR A 18 -11.46 -13.74 -23.42
N LYS A 19 -10.34 -14.19 -23.98
CA LYS A 19 -9.01 -14.11 -23.35
C LYS A 19 -8.57 -12.67 -23.07
N VAL A 20 -9.06 -11.71 -23.86
CA VAL A 20 -8.86 -10.26 -23.71
C VAL A 20 -9.57 -9.71 -22.47
N ASP A 21 -10.74 -10.23 -22.10
CA ASP A 21 -11.47 -9.79 -20.88
C ASP A 21 -10.84 -10.30 -19.57
N ARG A 22 -9.89 -11.24 -19.66
CA ARG A 22 -9.10 -11.74 -18.53
C ARG A 22 -7.87 -10.88 -18.23
N GLU A 23 -7.55 -9.95 -19.13
CA GLU A 23 -6.49 -8.94 -18.97
C GLU A 23 -7.08 -7.60 -18.51
N LYS A 24 -8.12 -7.62 -17.67
CA LYS A 24 -8.28 -6.53 -16.69
C LYS A 24 -7.15 -6.67 -15.70
N SER A 25 -6.03 -6.12 -16.13
CA SER A 25 -4.73 -6.13 -15.52
C SER A 25 -4.84 -5.49 -14.13
N SER A 26 -3.93 -5.87 -13.25
CA SER A 26 -3.84 -5.18 -11.97
C SER A 26 -3.50 -3.71 -12.24
N GLY A 27 -3.94 -2.76 -11.41
CA GLY A 27 -3.63 -1.33 -11.65
C GLY A 27 -2.12 -1.03 -11.80
N PHE A 28 -1.25 -1.93 -11.32
CA PHE A 28 0.20 -1.87 -11.57
C PHE A 28 0.59 -1.99 -13.04
N ASP A 29 -0.12 -2.81 -13.80
CA ASP A 29 0.19 -3.04 -15.21
C ASP A 29 -0.15 -1.78 -16.05
N GLU A 30 -1.20 -1.03 -15.67
CA GLU A 30 -1.54 0.26 -16.28
C GLU A 30 -0.52 1.36 -15.95
N VAL A 31 -0.02 1.38 -14.72
CA VAL A 31 1.03 2.33 -14.29
C VAL A 31 2.32 2.12 -15.04
N LEU A 32 2.79 0.87 -15.10
CA LEU A 32 3.99 0.52 -15.85
C LEU A 32 3.83 0.85 -17.34
N GLN A 33 2.67 0.55 -17.92
CA GLN A 33 2.39 0.88 -19.32
C GLN A 33 2.48 2.39 -19.58
N ALA A 34 1.89 3.22 -18.71
CA ALA A 34 1.93 4.68 -18.85
C ALA A 34 3.38 5.22 -18.80
N ASP A 35 4.25 4.65 -17.97
CA ASP A 35 5.67 5.01 -17.95
C ASP A 35 6.40 4.60 -19.24
N ILE A 36 6.15 3.38 -19.73
CA ILE A 36 6.71 2.87 -20.99
C ILE A 36 6.31 3.77 -22.17
N ASP A 37 5.02 4.07 -22.29
CA ASP A 37 4.48 4.89 -23.39
C ASP A 37 5.09 6.30 -23.36
N ASN A 38 5.24 6.87 -22.16
CA ASN A 38 5.88 8.18 -21.97
C ASN A 38 7.36 8.15 -22.36
N LEU A 39 8.10 7.12 -21.96
CA LEU A 39 9.50 6.96 -22.29
C LEU A 39 9.70 6.83 -23.81
N LEU A 40 8.91 5.98 -24.46
CA LEU A 40 8.94 5.81 -25.91
C LEU A 40 8.60 7.11 -26.63
N ARG A 41 7.52 7.80 -26.23
CA ARG A 41 7.12 9.09 -26.82
C ARG A 41 8.22 10.15 -26.73
N LYS A 42 8.94 10.21 -25.61
CA LYS A 42 10.05 11.16 -25.40
C LYS A 42 11.25 10.91 -26.34
N HIS A 43 11.40 9.69 -26.85
CA HIS A 43 12.53 9.26 -27.67
C HIS A 43 12.16 8.94 -29.13
N LYS A 44 10.90 9.18 -29.54
CA LYS A 44 10.52 9.15 -30.96
C LYS A 44 11.09 10.37 -31.70
N PRO A 45 11.63 10.21 -32.92
CA PRO A 45 12.06 11.34 -33.74
C PRO A 45 10.87 12.23 -34.15
N GLU A 46 11.07 13.55 -34.22
CA GLU A 46 10.04 14.54 -34.57
C GLU A 46 9.35 14.25 -35.92
N SER A 47 10.00 13.52 -36.83
CA SER A 47 9.48 13.14 -38.15
C SER A 47 8.36 12.10 -38.14
N GLU A 48 8.06 11.46 -37.00
CA GLU A 48 6.97 10.47 -36.85
C GLU A 48 5.83 10.98 -35.95
N ILE A 49 5.93 12.22 -35.44
CA ILE A 49 4.89 12.87 -34.63
C ILE A 49 3.84 13.44 -35.58
N GLY A 50 3.05 12.55 -36.19
CA GLY A 50 1.91 12.92 -37.03
C GLY A 50 1.93 12.28 -38.40
N VAL A 51 1.65 10.98 -38.48
CA VAL A 51 0.65 10.32 -39.35
C VAL A 51 0.59 8.87 -38.85
N GLU A 52 -0.42 8.51 -38.06
CA GLU A 52 -0.75 7.09 -37.87
C GLU A 52 -1.52 6.62 -39.11
N ASP A 53 -0.80 6.13 -40.12
CA ASP A 53 -1.42 5.30 -41.14
C ASP A 53 -1.47 3.86 -40.61
N ALA A 54 -2.66 3.45 -40.15
CA ALA A 54 -2.94 2.11 -39.62
C ALA A 54 -2.76 0.96 -40.64
N SER A 55 -2.23 1.23 -41.83
CA SER A 55 -2.04 0.25 -42.91
C SER A 55 -0.60 -0.25 -43.10
N THR A 56 0.39 0.29 -42.38
CA THR A 56 1.79 -0.15 -42.50
C THR A 56 2.18 -1.07 -41.34
N PRO A 57 2.63 -2.33 -41.57
CA PRO A 57 3.14 -3.17 -40.49
C PRO A 57 4.35 -2.50 -39.86
N PRO A 58 4.48 -2.46 -38.53
CA PRO A 58 5.69 -1.96 -37.90
C PRO A 58 6.90 -2.75 -38.44
N PRO A 59 8.06 -2.10 -38.66
CA PRO A 59 9.28 -2.81 -39.00
C PRO A 59 9.51 -3.88 -37.94
N ALA A 60 9.87 -5.10 -38.37
CA ALA A 60 10.08 -6.21 -37.45
C ALA A 60 11.30 -5.89 -36.57
N SER A 61 11.08 -5.35 -35.37
CA SER A 61 12.15 -5.25 -34.38
C SER A 61 12.59 -6.69 -34.06
N SER A 62 13.85 -7.00 -34.34
CA SER A 62 14.41 -8.32 -34.03
C SER A 62 14.65 -8.38 -32.53
N LEU A 63 13.57 -8.54 -31.75
CA LEU A 63 13.67 -8.79 -30.32
C LEU A 63 14.56 -10.02 -30.11
N PRO A 64 15.50 -9.95 -29.15
CA PRO A 64 16.40 -11.07 -28.86
C PRO A 64 15.59 -12.30 -28.43
N GLU A 65 16.14 -13.50 -28.65
CA GLU A 65 15.47 -14.73 -28.23
C GLU A 65 15.25 -14.74 -26.71
N THR A 66 14.11 -15.24 -26.25
CA THR A 66 13.86 -15.39 -24.81
C THR A 66 14.92 -16.27 -24.16
N PHE A 67 15.26 -15.97 -22.91
CA PHE A 67 16.31 -16.57 -22.10
C PHE A 67 17.74 -16.28 -22.54
N THR A 68 17.94 -15.37 -23.50
CA THR A 68 19.26 -14.80 -23.80
C THR A 68 19.66 -13.74 -22.77
N GLU A 69 20.97 -13.60 -22.58
CA GLU A 69 21.56 -12.54 -21.76
C GLU A 69 22.00 -11.39 -22.66
N ILE A 70 21.58 -10.19 -22.32
CA ILE A 70 21.89 -8.96 -23.07
C ILE A 70 22.37 -7.87 -22.11
N GLU A 71 23.20 -6.96 -22.61
CA GLU A 71 23.54 -5.73 -21.90
C GLU A 71 22.56 -4.63 -22.29
N VAL A 72 22.00 -3.95 -21.31
CA VAL A 72 21.06 -2.84 -21.51
C VAL A 72 21.51 -1.63 -20.71
N LYS A 73 21.24 -0.43 -21.23
CA LYS A 73 21.46 0.83 -20.51
C LYS A 73 20.13 1.40 -20.04
N VAL A 74 20.00 1.59 -18.74
CA VAL A 74 18.77 2.06 -18.10
C VAL A 74 18.63 3.56 -18.32
N ALA A 75 17.49 3.96 -18.90
CA ALA A 75 17.18 5.34 -19.23
C ALA A 75 16.47 6.06 -18.09
N GLU A 76 15.51 5.40 -17.45
CA GLU A 76 14.76 5.94 -16.32
C GLU A 76 14.32 4.84 -15.33
N ILE A 77 13.73 5.26 -14.21
CA ILE A 77 13.08 4.36 -13.25
C ILE A 77 11.56 4.58 -13.31
N SER A 78 10.82 3.48 -13.47
CA SER A 78 9.36 3.49 -13.49
C SER A 78 8.77 3.77 -12.10
N SER A 79 7.51 4.18 -12.05
CA SER A 79 6.76 4.33 -10.80
C SER A 79 6.57 3.01 -10.02
N THR A 80 6.90 1.86 -10.64
CA THR A 80 6.90 0.56 -9.95
C THR A 80 8.24 0.24 -9.27
N GLY A 81 9.26 1.09 -9.45
CA GLY A 81 10.60 0.93 -8.89
C GLY A 81 11.54 0.05 -9.73
N ASP A 82 11.11 -0.42 -10.91
CA ASP A 82 11.96 -1.11 -11.88
C ASP A 82 12.53 -0.11 -12.90
N GLY A 83 13.79 -0.29 -13.31
CA GLY A 83 14.43 0.48 -14.37
C GLY A 83 13.82 0.18 -15.74
N LEU A 84 13.84 1.16 -16.64
CA LEU A 84 13.39 1.06 -18.01
C LEU A 84 14.56 1.33 -18.95
N ALA A 85 14.91 0.36 -19.78
CA ALA A 85 15.95 0.48 -20.80
C ALA A 85 15.33 0.43 -22.20
N LEU A 86 15.73 1.34 -23.08
CA LEU A 86 15.28 1.36 -24.47
C LEU A 86 16.03 0.32 -25.31
N SER A 87 15.34 -0.26 -26.30
CA SER A 87 15.98 -0.96 -27.41
C SER A 87 16.83 0.00 -28.25
N GLU A 88 17.73 -0.56 -29.07
CA GLU A 88 18.63 0.23 -29.93
C GLU A 88 17.88 1.17 -30.90
N ASP A 89 16.71 0.74 -31.37
CA ASP A 89 15.80 1.47 -32.25
C ASP A 89 14.73 2.29 -31.49
N ALA A 90 14.81 2.35 -30.15
CA ALA A 90 13.94 3.12 -29.27
C ALA A 90 12.42 2.89 -29.47
N ASN A 91 12.02 1.72 -29.98
CA ASN A 91 10.62 1.33 -30.17
C ASN A 91 10.10 0.32 -29.13
N HIS A 92 10.99 -0.20 -28.27
CA HIS A 92 10.69 -1.23 -27.30
C HIS A 92 11.41 -0.97 -25.97
N VAL A 93 10.81 -1.38 -24.85
CA VAL A 93 11.37 -1.18 -23.51
C VAL A 93 11.67 -2.51 -22.83
N TYR A 94 12.85 -2.64 -22.22
CA TYR A 94 13.18 -3.70 -21.28
C TYR A 94 12.93 -3.20 -19.86
N VAL A 95 12.09 -3.92 -19.11
CA VAL A 95 11.85 -3.67 -17.69
C VAL A 95 12.91 -4.42 -16.89
N VAL A 96 13.75 -3.68 -16.18
CA VAL A 96 14.97 -4.14 -15.53
C VAL A 96 14.88 -3.94 -14.01
N PRO A 97 14.67 -4.99 -13.23
CA PRO A 97 14.64 -4.88 -11.78
C PRO A 97 15.99 -4.46 -11.18
N PHE A 98 15.95 -3.83 -10.01
CA PHE A 98 17.13 -3.53 -9.18
C PHE A 98 18.19 -2.62 -9.83
N THR A 99 17.76 -1.76 -10.76
CA THR A 99 18.63 -0.79 -11.44
C THR A 99 18.08 0.63 -11.36
N VAL A 100 18.95 1.61 -11.53
CA VAL A 100 18.65 3.05 -11.55
C VAL A 100 19.06 3.69 -12.88
N PRO A 101 18.62 4.92 -13.19
CA PRO A 101 19.00 5.59 -14.43
C PRO A 101 20.52 5.69 -14.59
N GLY A 102 21.00 5.38 -15.80
CA GLY A 102 22.41 5.38 -16.15
C GLY A 102 23.12 4.04 -15.96
N ASP A 103 22.54 3.09 -15.21
CA ASP A 103 23.12 1.75 -15.06
C ASP A 103 23.27 1.06 -16.42
N LYS A 104 24.42 0.45 -16.65
CA LYS A 104 24.58 -0.60 -17.65
C LYS A 104 24.47 -1.94 -16.94
N ALA A 105 23.44 -2.72 -17.27
CA ALA A 105 23.13 -3.98 -16.60
C ALA A 105 23.16 -5.17 -17.56
N LEU A 106 23.65 -6.30 -17.08
CA LEU A 106 23.48 -7.59 -17.73
C LEU A 106 22.17 -8.19 -17.22
N VAL A 107 21.28 -8.52 -18.16
CA VAL A 107 19.93 -9.00 -17.86
C VAL A 107 19.60 -10.22 -18.71
N LYS A 108 18.72 -11.07 -18.20
CA LYS A 108 18.17 -12.19 -18.95
C LYS A 108 16.77 -11.86 -19.43
N VAL A 109 16.53 -11.91 -20.73
CA VAL A 109 15.20 -11.66 -21.29
C VAL A 109 14.29 -12.84 -20.94
N ILE A 110 13.15 -12.60 -20.30
CA ILE A 110 12.26 -13.68 -19.84
C ILE A 110 11.03 -13.80 -20.72
N ARG A 111 10.41 -12.67 -21.06
CA ARG A 111 9.15 -12.67 -21.78
C ARG A 111 8.93 -11.36 -22.52
N HIS A 112 8.48 -11.45 -23.76
CA HIS A 112 8.03 -10.30 -24.54
C HIS A 112 6.54 -10.06 -24.42
N PHE A 113 6.17 -8.78 -24.48
CA PHE A 113 4.80 -8.29 -24.66
C PHE A 113 4.79 -7.34 -25.86
N PRO A 114 4.89 -7.84 -27.11
CA PRO A 114 5.06 -6.99 -28.29
C PRO A 114 3.90 -6.01 -28.52
N SER A 115 2.67 -6.40 -28.20
CA SER A 115 1.50 -5.52 -28.30
C SER A 115 1.49 -4.35 -27.32
N LEU A 116 2.39 -4.38 -26.34
CA LEU A 116 2.56 -3.37 -25.30
C LEU A 116 3.96 -2.74 -25.36
N SER A 117 4.77 -3.09 -26.37
CA SER A 117 6.12 -2.58 -26.61
C SER A 117 7.09 -2.73 -25.43
N TYR A 118 6.97 -3.81 -24.64
CA TYR A 118 7.95 -4.10 -23.59
C TYR A 118 8.30 -5.58 -23.39
N SER A 119 9.42 -5.81 -22.69
CA SER A 119 9.91 -7.13 -22.26
C SER A 119 10.18 -7.15 -20.77
N LEU A 120 9.85 -8.25 -20.10
CA LEU A 120 10.30 -8.50 -18.73
C LEU A 120 11.67 -9.17 -18.74
N THR A 121 12.54 -8.74 -17.83
CA THR A 121 13.88 -9.31 -17.67
C THR A 121 14.13 -9.76 -16.23
N ASP A 122 15.01 -10.75 -16.07
CA ASP A 122 15.62 -11.07 -14.78
C ASP A 122 16.95 -10.31 -14.68
N PHE A 123 17.15 -9.65 -13.56
CA PHE A 123 18.39 -8.95 -13.24
C PHE A 123 19.51 -9.97 -12.92
N LEU A 124 20.69 -9.81 -13.53
CA LEU A 124 21.86 -10.64 -13.22
C LEU A 124 22.90 -9.84 -12.45
N LYS A 125 23.36 -8.71 -13.01
CA LYS A 125 24.31 -7.79 -12.36
C LYS A 125 24.33 -6.44 -13.05
N VAL A 126 24.82 -5.43 -12.35
CA VAL A 126 25.28 -4.18 -12.97
C VAL A 126 26.72 -4.37 -13.45
N VAL A 127 26.96 -3.98 -14.70
CA VAL A 127 28.27 -3.98 -15.37
C VAL A 127 28.97 -2.65 -15.14
N GLU A 128 28.23 -1.54 -15.25
CA GLU A 128 28.72 -0.18 -15.00
C GLU A 128 27.65 0.61 -14.21
N PRO A 129 27.97 1.11 -13.01
CA PRO A 129 27.00 1.82 -12.18
C PRO A 129 26.72 3.23 -12.72
N GLY A 130 25.44 3.59 -12.74
CA GLY A 130 24.97 4.95 -13.00
C GLY A 130 25.19 5.87 -11.78
N PRO A 131 24.99 7.18 -11.95
CA PRO A 131 25.32 8.18 -10.93
C PRO A 131 24.46 8.08 -9.66
N GLN A 132 23.24 7.55 -9.75
CA GLN A 132 22.33 7.40 -8.61
C GLN A 132 22.51 6.06 -7.86
N ARG A 133 23.44 5.21 -8.30
CA ARG A 133 23.64 3.88 -7.72
C ARG A 133 24.63 3.95 -6.55
N ASN A 134 24.19 3.48 -5.40
CA ASN A 134 24.99 3.36 -4.19
C ASN A 134 24.79 1.98 -3.55
N ASP A 135 25.57 0.99 -4.00
CA ASP A 135 25.50 -0.37 -3.46
C ASP A 135 25.99 -0.47 -2.00
N ALA A 136 26.82 0.47 -1.54
CA ALA A 136 27.27 0.51 -0.14
C ALA A 136 26.13 0.82 0.84
N GLY A 137 25.03 1.40 0.37
CA GLY A 137 23.81 1.66 1.16
C GLY A 137 22.85 0.47 1.26
N ILE A 138 23.13 -0.63 0.56
CA ILE A 138 22.27 -1.82 0.56
C ILE A 138 22.41 -2.55 1.90
N GLY A 139 21.35 -2.48 2.73
CA GLY A 139 21.33 -3.12 4.04
C GLY A 139 20.90 -4.58 4.05
N CYS A 140 20.46 -5.13 2.92
CA CYS A 140 19.89 -6.48 2.82
C CYS A 140 20.68 -7.38 1.85
N GLN A 141 21.18 -8.51 2.34
CA GLN A 141 21.92 -9.49 1.53
C GLN A 141 21.10 -10.15 0.40
N TYR A 142 19.76 -10.06 0.44
CA TYR A 142 18.88 -10.61 -0.59
C TYR A 142 18.40 -9.57 -1.60
N PHE A 143 18.82 -8.30 -1.46
CA PHE A 143 18.53 -7.30 -2.48
C PHE A 143 19.12 -7.73 -3.82
N GLY A 144 18.41 -7.51 -4.92
CA GLY A 144 18.73 -8.10 -6.23
C GLY A 144 18.05 -9.45 -6.51
N LYS A 145 17.40 -10.05 -5.50
CA LYS A 145 16.69 -11.35 -5.64
C LYS A 145 15.29 -11.33 -5.03
N CYS A 146 15.16 -10.84 -3.81
CA CYS A 146 13.88 -10.75 -3.10
C CYS A 146 12.96 -9.72 -3.75
N SER A 147 11.67 -10.00 -3.91
CA SER A 147 10.71 -9.05 -4.48
C SER A 147 10.28 -7.93 -3.51
N GLY A 148 10.76 -7.95 -2.27
CA GLY A 148 10.27 -7.08 -1.18
C GLY A 148 10.72 -5.63 -1.25
N CYS A 149 11.92 -5.36 -1.76
CA CYS A 149 12.51 -4.02 -1.83
C CYS A 149 12.94 -3.73 -3.26
N GLN A 150 12.79 -2.49 -3.72
CA GLN A 150 13.15 -2.08 -5.08
C GLN A 150 14.28 -1.04 -5.10
N LEU A 151 14.47 -0.26 -4.03
CA LEU A 151 15.22 0.99 -4.07
C LEU A 151 16.47 1.06 -3.17
N GLN A 152 16.94 -0.07 -2.57
CA GLN A 152 18.06 -0.04 -1.61
C GLN A 152 19.39 0.45 -2.20
N MET A 153 19.52 0.40 -3.52
CA MET A 153 20.68 0.92 -4.26
C MET A 153 20.62 2.42 -4.52
N MET A 154 19.61 3.14 -4.02
CA MET A 154 19.48 4.60 -4.12
C MET A 154 19.76 5.26 -2.78
N SER A 155 20.32 6.47 -2.80
CA SER A 155 20.34 7.33 -1.62
C SER A 155 18.91 7.59 -1.13
N TYR A 156 18.73 7.81 0.17
CA TYR A 156 17.37 8.04 0.69
C TYR A 156 16.74 9.32 0.13
N GLU A 157 17.54 10.35 -0.13
CA GLU A 157 17.09 11.57 -0.80
C GLU A 157 16.55 11.28 -2.22
N ASP A 158 17.27 10.47 -3.00
CA ASP A 158 16.81 10.04 -4.32
C ASP A 158 15.53 9.20 -4.23
N GLN A 159 15.35 8.39 -3.18
CA GLN A 159 14.11 7.63 -2.95
C GLN A 159 12.93 8.57 -2.72
N LEU A 160 13.08 9.59 -1.87
CA LEU A 160 12.03 10.58 -1.61
C LEU A 160 11.70 11.40 -2.86
N ALA A 161 12.73 11.82 -3.60
CA ALA A 161 12.54 12.52 -4.88
C ALA A 161 11.83 11.64 -5.91
N HIS A 162 12.15 10.35 -5.97
CA HIS A 162 11.46 9.39 -6.82
C HIS A 162 9.99 9.24 -6.42
N LYS A 163 9.68 9.07 -5.13
CA LYS A 163 8.30 8.96 -4.63
C LYS A 163 7.48 10.21 -4.90
N LYS A 164 8.07 11.40 -4.81
CA LYS A 164 7.43 12.64 -5.26
C LYS A 164 7.05 12.57 -6.73
N ARG A 165 7.99 12.15 -7.61
CA ARG A 165 7.73 11.96 -9.04
C ARG A 165 6.63 10.93 -9.31
N ILE A 166 6.48 9.90 -8.49
CA ILE A 166 5.37 8.93 -8.62
C ILE A 166 4.03 9.63 -8.45
N VAL A 167 3.90 10.50 -7.45
CA VAL A 167 2.68 11.29 -7.21
C VAL A 167 2.43 12.27 -8.36
N GLU A 168 3.46 12.98 -8.82
CA GLU A 168 3.37 13.88 -9.98
C GLU A 168 2.87 13.14 -11.24
N LYS A 169 3.50 12.01 -11.57
CA LYS A 169 3.09 11.14 -12.69
C LYS A 169 1.67 10.60 -12.51
N ALA A 170 1.27 10.27 -11.28
CA ALA A 170 -0.08 9.80 -11.00
C ALA A 170 -1.14 10.84 -11.38
N TYR A 171 -0.96 12.08 -10.94
CA TYR A 171 -1.88 13.16 -11.27
C TYR A 171 -1.81 13.57 -12.74
N ALA A 172 -0.63 13.60 -13.34
CA ALA A 172 -0.46 13.93 -14.76
C ALA A 172 -1.12 12.89 -15.70
N ASN A 173 -1.01 11.60 -15.38
CA ASN A 173 -1.43 10.53 -16.29
C ASN A 173 -2.83 9.98 -16.00
N PHE A 174 -3.32 10.06 -14.75
CA PHE A 174 -4.55 9.34 -14.34
C PHE A 174 -5.69 10.25 -13.87
N SER A 175 -5.44 11.54 -13.60
CA SER A 175 -6.52 12.45 -13.18
C SER A 175 -7.38 12.91 -14.35
N GLY A 176 -6.81 13.09 -15.54
CA GLY A 176 -7.49 13.75 -16.67
C GLY A 176 -7.84 15.22 -16.41
N LEU A 177 -7.30 15.82 -15.34
CA LEU A 177 -7.43 17.25 -15.06
C LEU A 177 -6.41 18.04 -15.88
N ILE A 178 -6.77 19.29 -16.20
CA ILE A 178 -5.79 20.24 -16.75
C ILE A 178 -4.76 20.61 -15.66
N PRO A 179 -3.49 20.85 -16.01
CA PRO A 179 -2.42 21.11 -15.03
C PRO A 179 -2.72 22.24 -14.05
N GLU A 180 -3.46 23.27 -14.47
CA GLU A 180 -3.79 24.45 -13.65
C GLU A 180 -4.72 24.14 -12.48
N LEU A 181 -5.43 23.00 -12.51
CA LEU A 181 -6.27 22.53 -11.40
C LEU A 181 -5.53 21.66 -10.40
N ILE A 182 -4.27 21.30 -10.69
CA ILE A 182 -3.45 20.46 -9.83
C ILE A 182 -2.40 21.37 -9.18
N PRO A 183 -2.39 21.55 -7.85
CA PRO A 183 -1.34 22.30 -7.20
C PRO A 183 0.01 21.59 -7.36
N ALA A 184 1.09 22.32 -7.16
CA ALA A 184 2.41 21.70 -7.07
C ALA A 184 2.40 20.60 -6.00
N ILE A 185 2.93 19.43 -6.34
CA ILE A 185 3.05 18.33 -5.40
C ILE A 185 4.12 18.68 -4.38
N ASP A 186 3.78 18.57 -3.10
CA ASP A 186 4.73 18.81 -2.00
C ASP A 186 5.84 17.75 -1.99
N ASP A 187 6.94 18.07 -1.30
CA ASP A 187 7.99 17.09 -1.04
C ASP A 187 7.48 15.91 -0.22
N THR A 188 7.97 14.71 -0.57
CA THR A 188 7.58 13.48 0.13
C THR A 188 8.03 13.55 1.58
N PHE A 189 7.10 13.34 2.51
CA PHE A 189 7.41 13.31 3.93
C PHE A 189 8.25 12.06 4.26
N PRO A 190 9.43 12.21 4.86
CA PRO A 190 10.32 11.09 5.13
C PRO A 190 9.83 10.23 6.29
N SER A 191 10.02 8.91 6.17
CA SER A 191 10.01 8.02 7.34
C SER A 191 11.13 8.39 8.31
N PRO A 192 10.87 8.43 9.62
CA PRO A 192 11.91 8.56 10.64
C PRO A 192 12.91 7.39 10.64
N LEU A 193 12.46 6.19 10.24
CA LEU A 193 13.29 4.99 10.15
C LEU A 193 13.29 4.42 8.73
N GLN A 194 14.47 4.19 8.16
CA GLN A 194 14.66 3.61 6.82
C GLN A 194 14.76 2.08 6.81
N TYR A 195 15.14 1.52 7.95
CA TYR A 195 15.23 0.09 8.27
C TYR A 195 14.65 -0.11 9.67
N GLY A 196 14.31 -1.35 10.03
CA GLY A 196 13.77 -1.65 11.37
C GLY A 196 12.40 -1.03 11.65
N TYR A 197 11.66 -0.56 10.64
CA TYR A 197 10.39 0.13 10.81
C TYR A 197 9.18 -0.81 10.77
N ARG A 198 9.33 -2.00 10.18
CA ARG A 198 8.21 -2.85 9.79
C ARG A 198 7.76 -3.72 10.96
N THR A 199 6.62 -3.37 11.55
CA THR A 199 6.03 -4.05 12.71
C THR A 199 5.36 -5.38 12.35
N LYS A 200 5.21 -5.71 11.06
CA LYS A 200 4.65 -7.00 10.59
C LYS A 200 5.38 -7.58 9.41
N LEU A 201 5.76 -8.84 9.53
CA LEU A 201 6.22 -9.69 8.44
C LEU A 201 5.34 -10.94 8.32
N THR A 202 5.22 -11.45 7.09
CA THR A 202 4.45 -12.66 6.79
C THR A 202 5.23 -13.58 5.83
N PRO A 203 6.43 -14.06 6.25
CA PRO A 203 7.16 -15.02 5.44
C PRO A 203 6.35 -16.30 5.28
N HIS A 204 6.56 -16.99 4.17
CA HIS A 204 5.83 -18.18 3.82
C HIS A 204 6.76 -19.23 3.23
N PHE A 205 6.24 -20.45 3.20
CA PHE A 205 6.85 -21.56 2.48
C PHE A 205 5.79 -22.38 1.77
N ALA A 206 6.15 -22.86 0.58
CA ALA A 206 5.33 -23.78 -0.20
C ALA A 206 5.16 -25.13 0.53
N GLY A 207 3.97 -25.71 0.39
CA GLY A 207 3.70 -27.04 0.94
C GLY A 207 4.45 -28.15 0.22
N PRO A 208 4.37 -29.39 0.73
CA PRO A 208 5.16 -30.49 0.20
C PRO A 208 4.89 -30.73 -1.28
N GLY A 209 5.98 -31.02 -2.00
CA GLY A 209 5.98 -31.28 -3.44
C GLY A 209 5.02 -32.40 -3.84
N GLY A 210 4.43 -32.27 -5.03
CA GLY A 210 3.52 -33.25 -5.61
C GLY A 210 2.77 -32.63 -6.78
N ASN A 211 2.66 -33.36 -7.89
CA ASN A 211 2.00 -32.86 -9.08
C ASN A 211 0.54 -32.50 -8.74
N ARG A 212 0.11 -31.24 -8.95
CA ARG A 212 -1.24 -30.76 -8.58
C ARG A 212 -2.37 -31.58 -9.25
N ARG A 213 -2.02 -32.32 -10.32
CA ARG A 213 -2.87 -33.26 -11.07
C ARG A 213 -2.80 -34.71 -10.59
N SER A 214 -1.83 -35.07 -9.75
CA SER A 214 -1.74 -36.41 -9.18
C SER A 214 -2.66 -36.52 -7.97
N LYS A 215 -3.44 -37.62 -7.90
CA LYS A 215 -4.23 -38.00 -6.71
C LYS A 215 -3.38 -38.71 -5.65
N ALA A 216 -2.05 -38.78 -5.83
CA ALA A 216 -1.17 -39.41 -4.88
C ALA A 216 -1.14 -38.61 -3.56
N PRO A 217 -1.05 -39.28 -2.39
CA PRO A 217 -0.85 -38.59 -1.13
C PRO A 217 0.42 -37.74 -1.21
N LYS A 218 0.32 -36.46 -0.85
CA LYS A 218 1.51 -35.62 -0.72
C LYS A 218 2.33 -36.14 0.45
N GLN A 219 3.58 -36.51 0.18
CA GLN A 219 4.49 -36.88 1.25
C GLN A 219 4.74 -35.67 2.15
N PRO A 220 4.89 -35.83 3.47
CA PRO A 220 5.28 -34.74 4.35
C PRO A 220 6.63 -34.14 3.93
N HIS A 221 6.90 -32.91 4.34
CA HIS A 221 8.24 -32.35 4.21
C HIS A 221 9.25 -33.22 4.99
N THR A 222 10.29 -33.68 4.31
CA THR A 222 11.44 -34.38 4.92
C THR A 222 12.51 -33.41 5.40
N GLU A 223 12.54 -32.21 4.82
CA GLU A 223 13.46 -31.12 5.13
C GLU A 223 12.68 -29.80 5.16
N VAL A 224 13.21 -28.80 5.87
CA VAL A 224 12.60 -27.47 5.94
C VAL A 224 12.70 -26.81 4.56
N PRO A 225 11.56 -26.46 3.91
CA PRO A 225 11.58 -25.73 2.65
C PRO A 225 12.12 -24.30 2.87
N PRO A 226 12.50 -23.59 1.80
CA PRO A 226 12.78 -22.16 1.88
C PRO A 226 11.64 -21.40 2.58
N ILE A 227 11.94 -20.68 3.65
CA ILE A 227 10.99 -19.84 4.39
C ILE A 227 11.37 -18.38 4.13
N GLY A 228 10.47 -17.61 3.54
CA GLY A 228 10.73 -16.19 3.30
C GLY A 228 9.71 -15.55 2.38
N PHE A 229 10.19 -14.85 1.37
CA PHE A 229 9.38 -14.10 0.41
C PHE A 229 9.64 -14.57 -1.01
N THR A 230 8.76 -14.21 -1.93
CA THR A 230 8.89 -14.59 -3.34
C THR A 230 10.11 -13.91 -3.98
N MET A 231 10.81 -14.64 -4.84
CA MET A 231 11.85 -14.06 -5.70
C MET A 231 11.22 -13.12 -6.74
N LYS A 232 11.90 -12.02 -7.06
CA LYS A 232 11.47 -11.10 -8.12
C LYS A 232 11.32 -11.88 -9.43
N ASN A 233 10.19 -11.67 -10.12
CA ASN A 233 9.82 -12.27 -11.40
C ASN A 233 9.71 -13.81 -11.44
N GLN A 234 9.90 -14.50 -10.31
CA GLN A 234 9.84 -15.97 -10.22
C GLN A 234 8.83 -16.41 -9.16
N ARG A 235 7.97 -17.37 -9.47
CA ARG A 235 7.01 -17.94 -8.51
C ARG A 235 7.67 -18.99 -7.60
N ARG A 236 8.76 -18.60 -6.95
CA ARG A 236 9.57 -19.42 -6.05
C ARG A 236 9.85 -18.65 -4.77
N ASP A 237 9.75 -19.34 -3.64
CA ASP A 237 10.09 -18.78 -2.34
C ASP A 237 11.60 -18.70 -2.18
N LEU A 238 12.09 -17.56 -1.71
CA LEU A 238 13.48 -17.33 -1.32
C LEU A 238 13.62 -17.61 0.16
N ASP A 239 14.61 -18.41 0.55
CA ASP A 239 14.91 -18.61 1.96
C ASP A 239 15.54 -17.34 2.53
N ILE A 240 14.95 -16.80 3.60
CA ILE A 240 15.32 -15.54 4.23
C ILE A 240 15.39 -15.77 5.74
N GLU A 241 16.59 -15.76 6.31
CA GLU A 241 16.80 -15.87 7.76
C GLU A 241 16.63 -14.54 8.50
N ASP A 242 16.74 -13.41 7.80
CA ASP A 242 16.59 -12.08 8.39
C ASP A 242 16.06 -11.05 7.40
N CYS A 243 15.19 -10.15 7.86
CA CYS A 243 14.70 -9.03 7.06
C CYS A 243 15.01 -7.72 7.78
N PRO A 244 16.00 -6.94 7.30
CA PRO A 244 16.40 -5.68 7.94
C PRO A 244 15.31 -4.60 7.99
N LEU A 245 14.21 -4.77 7.25
CA LEU A 245 13.06 -3.87 7.36
C LEU A 245 12.24 -4.14 8.63
N GLY A 246 12.22 -5.38 9.14
CA GLY A 246 11.49 -5.75 10.35
C GLY A 246 12.10 -5.11 11.60
N THR A 247 11.27 -4.71 12.56
CA THR A 247 11.76 -4.27 13.87
C THR A 247 12.56 -5.37 14.55
N ASP A 248 13.42 -5.03 15.52
CA ASP A 248 14.30 -6.01 16.14
C ASP A 248 13.56 -7.19 16.78
N ILE A 249 12.38 -6.94 17.37
CA ILE A 249 11.56 -8.00 17.95
C ILE A 249 10.95 -8.91 16.88
N VAL A 250 10.54 -8.35 15.73
CA VAL A 250 10.03 -9.12 14.59
C VAL A 250 11.16 -9.95 13.95
N ARG A 251 12.38 -9.41 13.89
CA ARG A 251 13.56 -10.13 13.40
C ARG A 251 13.96 -11.28 14.34
N LYS A 252 13.88 -11.09 15.66
CA LYS A 252 14.04 -12.17 16.65
C LYS A 252 12.95 -13.23 16.47
N GLY A 253 11.68 -12.81 16.40
CA GLY A 253 10.55 -13.70 16.17
C GLY A 253 10.69 -14.54 14.90
N LEU A 254 11.22 -13.98 13.80
CA LEU A 254 11.53 -14.75 12.59
C LEU A 254 12.49 -15.91 12.87
N LYS A 255 13.56 -15.68 13.62
CA LYS A 255 14.55 -16.73 13.95
C LYS A 255 13.94 -17.82 14.85
N SER A 256 13.16 -17.40 15.84
CA SER A 256 12.45 -18.30 16.77
C SER A 256 11.42 -19.16 16.02
N GLU A 257 10.59 -18.55 15.17
CA GLU A 257 9.59 -19.27 14.39
C GLU A 257 10.21 -20.18 13.33
N ARG A 258 11.34 -19.81 12.72
CA ARG A 258 12.09 -20.74 11.84
C ARG A 258 12.54 -22.00 12.59
N THR A 259 13.02 -21.84 13.82
CA THR A 259 13.40 -22.97 14.69
C THR A 259 12.17 -23.84 15.02
N ARG A 260 11.07 -23.21 15.42
CA ARG A 260 9.79 -23.89 15.72
C ARG A 260 9.27 -24.65 14.50
N VAL A 261 9.34 -24.07 13.30
CA VAL A 261 8.98 -24.75 12.05
C VAL A 261 9.88 -25.95 11.80
N ALA A 262 11.19 -25.82 11.98
CA ALA A 262 12.13 -26.93 11.79
C ALA A 262 11.84 -28.11 12.72
N GLU A 263 11.62 -27.86 14.01
CA GLU A 263 11.26 -28.87 15.00
C GLU A 263 9.91 -29.56 14.71
N ASN A 264 9.01 -28.84 14.05
CA ASN A 264 7.64 -29.29 13.79
C ASN A 264 7.35 -29.57 12.31
N ILE A 265 8.37 -29.65 11.46
CA ILE A 265 8.19 -29.67 9.99
C ILE A 265 7.31 -30.82 9.52
N GLY A 266 7.42 -31.98 10.17
CA GLY A 266 6.59 -33.16 9.89
C GLY A 266 5.09 -32.98 10.14
N LYS A 267 4.69 -31.95 10.91
CA LYS A 267 3.27 -31.62 11.16
C LYS A 267 2.64 -30.81 10.01
N TYR A 268 3.45 -30.15 9.17
CA TYR A 268 2.95 -29.31 8.08
C TYR A 268 2.57 -30.15 6.85
N LYS A 269 1.25 -30.32 6.65
CA LYS A 269 0.67 -31.02 5.48
C LYS A 269 0.45 -30.10 4.27
N LYS A 270 0.58 -28.80 4.45
CA LYS A 270 0.41 -27.73 3.46
C LYS A 270 1.48 -26.67 3.70
N GLY A 271 1.62 -25.77 2.74
CA GLY A 271 2.42 -24.56 2.94
C GLY A 271 1.76 -23.68 3.99
N ALA A 272 2.56 -22.86 4.64
CA ALA A 272 2.08 -21.96 5.68
C ALA A 272 2.63 -20.55 5.45
N THR A 273 1.89 -19.58 5.99
CA THR A 273 2.34 -18.21 6.18
C THR A 273 2.51 -18.01 7.67
N ILE A 274 3.69 -17.59 8.08
CA ILE A 274 4.05 -17.34 9.48
C ILE A 274 3.73 -15.89 9.75
N LEU A 275 2.86 -15.60 10.72
CA LEU A 275 2.65 -14.22 11.17
C LEU A 275 3.75 -13.84 12.15
N LEU A 276 4.32 -12.66 11.95
CA LEU A 276 5.22 -12.01 12.91
C LEU A 276 4.70 -10.59 13.09
N ARG A 277 4.10 -10.26 14.23
CA ARG A 277 3.57 -8.92 14.53
C ARG A 277 4.17 -8.41 15.84
N GLU A 278 4.79 -7.24 15.81
CA GLU A 278 5.18 -6.55 17.04
C GLU A 278 3.94 -6.18 17.85
N SER A 279 4.01 -6.46 19.16
CA SER A 279 3.09 -5.93 20.16
C SER A 279 3.93 -5.21 21.21
N THR A 280 3.52 -4.00 21.59
CA THR A 280 4.21 -3.17 22.58
C THR A 280 3.33 -2.99 23.80
N ALA A 281 3.84 -3.28 24.99
CA ALA A 281 3.27 -2.85 26.26
C ALA A 281 4.10 -1.68 26.82
N ARG A 282 3.47 -0.72 27.49
CA ARG A 282 4.16 0.37 28.22
C ARG A 282 3.99 0.13 29.72
N ILE A 283 5.06 -0.30 30.38
CA ILE A 283 5.10 -0.59 31.82
C ILE A 283 5.52 0.68 32.55
N PRO A 284 4.68 1.28 33.41
CA PRO A 284 5.05 2.45 34.21
C PRO A 284 6.32 2.22 35.03
N LYS A 285 7.12 3.28 35.23
CA LYS A 285 8.21 3.24 36.21
C LYS A 285 7.67 3.59 37.60
N ASP A 286 8.21 2.94 38.62
CA ASP A 286 7.92 3.27 40.02
C ASP A 286 8.17 4.76 40.28
N ASP A 287 7.32 5.39 41.09
CA ASP A 287 7.42 6.79 41.52
C ASP A 287 7.34 7.88 40.42
N VAL A 288 6.95 7.52 39.19
CA VAL A 288 6.68 8.48 38.10
C VAL A 288 5.19 8.47 37.77
N ASP A 289 4.51 9.62 37.81
CA ASP A 289 3.16 9.74 37.25
C ASP A 289 3.24 9.47 35.74
N PRO A 290 2.74 8.31 35.28
CA PRO A 290 2.99 7.86 33.93
C PRO A 290 2.06 8.60 32.93
N GLY A 291 1.16 9.44 33.44
CA GLY A 291 0.15 10.16 32.67
C GLY A 291 -1.01 9.26 32.23
N SER A 292 -2.04 9.86 31.63
CA SER A 292 -3.24 9.14 31.19
C SER A 292 -3.01 8.12 30.06
N ALA A 293 -1.87 8.23 29.37
CA ALA A 293 -1.49 7.42 28.21
C ALA A 293 -0.92 6.04 28.57
N VAL A 294 -0.39 5.90 29.78
CA VAL A 294 0.29 4.69 30.25
C VAL A 294 -0.55 4.11 31.37
N LYS A 295 -1.57 3.34 30.97
CA LYS A 295 -2.37 2.55 31.90
C LYS A 295 -1.76 1.16 31.95
N ASP A 296 -1.60 0.62 33.16
CA ASP A 296 -1.33 -0.81 33.31
C ASP A 296 -2.54 -1.58 32.76
N ARG A 297 -2.30 -2.37 31.72
CA ARG A 297 -3.34 -3.07 30.96
C ARG A 297 -2.88 -4.50 30.79
N GLU A 298 -3.53 -5.41 31.50
CA GLU A 298 -3.44 -6.84 31.18
C GLU A 298 -4.11 -7.07 29.82
N ILE A 299 -3.32 -7.45 28.81
CA ILE A 299 -3.79 -7.72 27.45
C ILE A 299 -3.38 -9.13 27.11
N GLU A 300 -4.36 -9.98 26.82
CA GLU A 300 -4.11 -11.35 26.37
C GLU A 300 -3.66 -11.32 24.91
N VAL A 301 -2.35 -11.52 24.71
CA VAL A 301 -1.66 -11.34 23.43
C VAL A 301 -1.81 -12.57 22.50
N GLY A 302 -2.23 -13.73 23.04
CA GLY A 302 -2.22 -15.01 22.33
C GLY A 302 -0.83 -15.67 22.32
N GLU A 303 -0.59 -16.64 21.44
CA GLU A 303 0.76 -17.21 21.27
C GLU A 303 1.72 -16.17 20.67
N ASP A 304 2.92 -16.06 21.27
CA ASP A 304 4.04 -15.24 20.80
C ASP A 304 5.29 -16.10 20.57
N SER A 305 6.37 -15.49 20.08
CA SER A 305 7.64 -16.19 19.83
C SER A 305 8.46 -16.51 21.09
N GLY A 306 8.01 -16.07 22.28
CA GLY A 306 8.76 -16.10 23.53
C GLY A 306 9.86 -15.02 23.65
N ASP A 307 10.14 -14.28 22.57
CA ASP A 307 11.14 -13.21 22.59
C ASP A 307 10.63 -11.94 23.26
N VAL A 308 11.52 -11.26 23.98
CA VAL A 308 11.22 -9.97 24.62
C VAL A 308 12.35 -8.97 24.37
N ILE A 309 11.99 -7.71 24.14
CA ILE A 309 12.90 -6.56 24.12
C ILE A 309 12.33 -5.47 25.02
N HIS A 310 13.14 -4.92 25.91
CA HIS A 310 12.80 -3.76 26.72
C HIS A 310 13.47 -2.50 26.17
N ILE A 311 12.71 -1.41 26.04
CA ILE A 311 13.22 -0.09 25.66
C ILE A 311 12.86 0.92 26.75
N GLU A 312 13.90 1.48 27.36
CA GLU A 312 13.75 2.48 28.41
C GLU A 312 13.27 3.82 27.84
N ARG A 313 12.16 4.34 28.37
CA ARG A 313 11.70 5.72 28.17
C ARG A 313 11.78 6.48 29.48
N GLU A 314 11.53 7.79 29.41
CA GLU A 314 11.55 8.64 30.60
C GLU A 314 10.51 8.22 31.65
N LYS A 315 9.27 7.94 31.23
CA LYS A 315 8.14 7.67 32.13
C LYS A 315 7.73 6.19 32.26
N TYR A 316 8.20 5.34 31.36
CA TYR A 316 7.81 3.94 31.27
C TYR A 316 8.91 3.13 30.58
N THR A 317 8.82 1.81 30.66
CA THR A 317 9.60 0.88 29.84
C THR A 317 8.67 0.26 28.81
N GLU A 318 9.05 0.31 27.52
CA GLU A 318 8.35 -0.42 26.48
C GLU A 318 8.81 -1.88 26.51
N GLU A 319 7.90 -2.82 26.74
CA GLU A 319 8.14 -4.24 26.51
C GLU A 319 7.59 -4.61 25.13
N LYS A 320 8.45 -5.13 24.26
CA LYS A 320 8.11 -5.54 22.90
C LYS A 320 8.16 -7.05 22.77
N ARG A 321 7.10 -7.63 22.20
CA ARG A 321 6.95 -9.06 21.89
C ARG A 321 6.60 -9.28 20.43
N CYS A 322 6.90 -10.47 19.90
CA CYS A 322 6.50 -10.86 18.53
C CYS A 322 5.34 -11.86 18.60
N VAL A 323 4.13 -11.39 18.34
CA VAL A 323 2.91 -12.19 18.28
C VAL A 323 2.92 -13.04 17.00
N THR A 324 2.65 -14.33 17.16
CA THR A 324 2.68 -15.32 16.07
C THR A 324 1.32 -15.94 15.80
N ASP A 325 0.37 -15.86 16.75
CA ASP A 325 -1.02 -16.24 16.53
C ASP A 325 -1.79 -15.14 15.75
N PRO A 326 -2.32 -15.44 14.54
CA PRO A 326 -3.17 -14.50 13.80
C PRO A 326 -4.49 -14.12 14.48
N ASN A 327 -4.92 -14.91 15.48
CA ASN A 327 -6.10 -14.63 16.28
C ASN A 327 -5.78 -13.94 17.60
N GLY A 328 -4.49 -13.85 17.95
CA GLY A 328 -4.01 -13.12 19.11
C GLY A 328 -4.21 -11.61 18.98
N THR A 329 -3.75 -10.89 19.97
CA THR A 329 -3.90 -9.43 20.08
C THR A 329 -2.56 -8.76 19.89
N SER A 330 -2.48 -7.72 19.06
CA SER A 330 -1.31 -6.85 18.96
C SER A 330 -1.66 -5.45 19.44
N VAL A 331 -0.74 -4.87 20.19
CA VAL A 331 -0.87 -3.53 20.76
C VAL A 331 0.14 -2.58 20.12
N GLU A 332 -0.36 -1.42 19.72
CA GLU A 332 0.42 -0.32 19.20
C GLU A 332 0.04 1.00 19.85
N TYR A 333 0.98 1.92 19.83
CA TYR A 333 0.77 3.28 20.32
C TYR A 333 1.13 4.28 19.24
N ILE A 334 0.27 5.28 19.07
CA ILE A 334 0.53 6.45 18.23
C ILE A 334 0.48 7.65 19.16
N ASP A 335 1.66 8.23 19.42
CA ASP A 335 1.84 9.17 20.52
C ASP A 335 1.35 8.55 21.85
N ASP A 336 0.28 9.12 22.40
CA ASP A 336 -0.39 8.69 23.63
C ASP A 336 -1.66 7.85 23.38
N TYR A 337 -2.05 7.67 22.12
CA TYR A 337 -3.20 6.85 21.77
C TYR A 337 -2.85 5.37 21.74
N PHE A 338 -3.61 4.59 22.47
CA PHE A 338 -3.53 3.14 22.53
C PHE A 338 -4.40 2.49 21.45
N PHE A 339 -3.85 1.51 20.74
CA PHE A 339 -4.57 0.68 19.78
C PHE A 339 -4.33 -0.80 20.05
N SER A 340 -5.41 -1.53 20.29
CA SER A 340 -5.44 -2.98 20.34
C SER A 340 -6.22 -3.50 19.14
N ASN A 341 -5.65 -4.48 18.45
CA ASN A 341 -6.26 -5.12 17.29
C ASN A 341 -5.91 -6.61 17.27
N ARG A 342 -6.73 -7.41 16.59
CA ARG A 342 -6.34 -8.78 16.24
C ARG A 342 -5.04 -8.76 15.42
N ALA A 343 -4.03 -9.54 15.79
CA ALA A 343 -2.69 -9.50 15.20
C ALA A 343 -2.69 -9.83 13.68
N GLY A 344 -3.62 -10.69 13.25
CA GLY A 344 -3.85 -10.99 11.84
C GLY A 344 -4.47 -9.84 11.05
N ALA A 345 -5.18 -8.91 11.69
CA ALA A 345 -5.89 -7.80 11.04
C ALA A 345 -4.92 -6.77 10.43
N PHE A 346 -5.49 -5.84 9.66
CA PHE A 346 -4.74 -4.72 9.11
C PHE A 346 -4.58 -3.63 10.17
N PHE A 347 -3.35 -3.18 10.33
CA PHE A 347 -2.98 -1.92 10.96
C PHE A 347 -1.65 -1.47 10.34
N GLN A 348 -1.35 -0.18 10.40
CA GLN A 348 -0.22 0.40 9.69
C GLN A 348 1.10 -0.31 10.09
N ASN A 349 1.95 -0.61 9.11
CA ASN A 349 3.13 -1.46 9.33
C ASN A 349 4.38 -0.66 9.70
N ASN A 350 4.34 0.66 9.60
CA ASN A 350 5.42 1.56 10.00
C ASN A 350 4.87 2.50 11.06
N ASN A 351 5.06 2.15 12.33
CA ASN A 351 4.57 2.98 13.44
C ASN A 351 5.38 4.30 13.54
N SER A 352 6.66 4.29 13.17
CA SER A 352 7.54 5.44 13.35
C SER A 352 7.06 6.70 12.61
N ILE A 353 6.43 6.56 11.44
CA ILE A 353 5.94 7.69 10.65
C ILE A 353 4.56 8.21 11.10
N LEU A 354 3.79 7.44 11.89
CA LEU A 354 2.39 7.74 12.19
C LEU A 354 2.18 9.03 12.98
N SER A 355 3.11 9.37 13.88
CA SER A 355 3.06 10.64 14.63
C SER A 355 3.09 11.84 13.67
N GLY A 356 4.12 11.91 12.81
CA GLY A 356 4.25 12.99 11.83
C GLY A 356 3.14 13.00 10.77
N PHE A 357 2.67 11.81 10.36
CA PHE A 357 1.57 11.66 9.41
C PHE A 357 0.22 12.16 9.96
N THR A 358 -0.14 11.75 11.17
CA THR A 358 -1.39 12.19 11.82
C THR A 358 -1.31 13.66 12.23
N GLU A 359 -0.14 14.16 12.63
CA GLU A 359 0.07 15.58 12.90
C GLU A 359 -0.09 16.44 11.63
N TYR A 360 0.45 16.01 10.49
CA TYR A 360 0.25 16.71 9.22
C TYR A 360 -1.25 16.83 8.88
N ILE A 361 -2.00 15.72 9.01
CA ILE A 361 -3.45 15.74 8.77
C ILE A 361 -4.15 16.63 9.80
N ARG A 362 -3.76 16.58 11.08
CA ARG A 362 -4.31 17.42 12.15
C ARG A 362 -4.15 18.91 11.85
N GLN A 363 -2.97 19.33 11.37
CA GLN A 363 -2.67 20.71 11.00
C GLN A 363 -3.50 21.20 9.80
N LEU A 364 -3.85 20.30 8.88
CA LEU A 364 -4.60 20.63 7.67
C LEU A 364 -6.09 20.25 7.75
N ALA A 365 -6.54 19.63 8.84
CA ALA A 365 -7.93 19.24 9.02
C ALA A 365 -8.84 20.48 9.16
N LEU A 366 -8.36 21.52 9.84
CA LEU A 366 -9.09 22.76 10.04
C LEU A 366 -8.38 23.91 9.32
N PRO A 367 -9.00 24.58 8.33
CA PRO A 367 -8.44 25.77 7.69
C PRO A 367 -8.00 26.85 8.70
N LYS A 368 -6.93 27.59 8.41
CA LYS A 368 -6.39 28.63 9.33
C LYS A 368 -7.40 29.69 9.78
N HIS A 369 -8.43 29.96 8.98
CA HIS A 369 -9.49 30.95 9.27
C HIS A 369 -10.80 30.33 9.78
N THR A 370 -10.79 29.07 10.23
CA THR A 370 -12.01 28.34 10.65
C THR A 370 -12.81 29.10 11.71
N GLN A 371 -12.17 29.78 12.67
CA GLN A 371 -12.87 30.49 13.74
C GLN A 371 -13.65 31.75 13.29
N GLN A 372 -13.36 32.26 12.09
CA GLN A 372 -14.07 33.39 11.47
C GLN A 372 -15.10 32.94 10.43
N ASP A 373 -15.16 31.64 10.12
CA ASP A 373 -16.16 31.09 9.22
C ASP A 373 -17.53 31.08 9.91
N SER A 374 -18.56 31.55 9.22
CA SER A 374 -19.96 31.45 9.65
C SER A 374 -20.40 30.00 9.95
N LYS A 375 -19.72 29.02 9.34
CA LYS A 375 -19.99 27.58 9.46
C LYS A 375 -18.66 26.83 9.66
N PRO A 376 -18.06 26.91 10.87
CA PRO A 376 -16.79 26.26 11.12
C PRO A 376 -16.96 24.74 11.09
N ILE A 377 -15.93 24.04 10.65
CA ILE A 377 -15.89 22.57 10.70
C ILE A 377 -15.94 22.14 12.17
N LYS A 378 -16.93 21.32 12.53
CA LYS A 378 -17.17 20.83 13.89
C LYS A 378 -17.22 19.31 13.98
N TYR A 379 -17.42 18.63 12.86
CA TYR A 379 -17.68 17.19 12.85
C TYR A 379 -16.69 16.47 11.94
N LEU A 380 -16.31 15.27 12.35
CA LEU A 380 -15.47 14.36 11.59
C LEU A 380 -16.30 13.16 11.15
N LEU A 381 -16.31 12.88 9.85
CA LEU A 381 -16.74 11.61 9.30
C LEU A 381 -15.49 10.91 8.75
N ASP A 382 -15.20 9.70 9.22
CA ASP A 382 -14.06 8.89 8.79
C ASP A 382 -14.59 7.65 8.06
N ALA A 383 -14.48 7.65 6.74
CA ALA A 383 -14.93 6.53 5.91
C ALA A 383 -13.77 5.58 5.63
N TYR A 384 -14.05 4.27 5.68
CA TYR A 384 -13.02 3.22 5.71
C TYR A 384 -12.16 3.30 6.97
N SER A 385 -12.81 3.63 8.10
CA SER A 385 -12.12 3.95 9.36
C SER A 385 -11.28 2.80 9.93
N GLY A 386 -11.50 1.56 9.49
CA GLY A 386 -10.81 0.38 10.00
C GLY A 386 -10.95 0.28 11.53
N SER A 387 -9.82 0.22 12.22
CA SER A 387 -9.75 0.20 13.69
C SER A 387 -9.81 1.58 14.34
N GLY A 388 -10.15 2.62 13.58
CA GLY A 388 -10.38 3.98 14.05
C GLY A 388 -9.15 4.88 14.12
N LEU A 389 -8.12 4.64 13.30
CA LEU A 389 -6.87 5.43 13.31
C LEU A 389 -7.13 6.94 13.28
N PHE A 390 -7.80 7.44 12.23
CA PHE A 390 -8.06 8.87 12.06
C PHE A 390 -9.16 9.34 13.00
N THR A 391 -10.25 8.57 13.14
CA THR A 391 -11.32 8.89 14.09
C THR A 391 -10.76 9.18 15.49
N ILE A 392 -9.86 8.34 16.00
CA ILE A 392 -9.29 8.48 17.35
C ILE A 392 -8.28 9.63 17.41
N THR A 393 -7.27 9.62 16.52
CA THR A 393 -6.14 10.57 16.59
C THR A 393 -6.51 12.02 16.23
N LEU A 394 -7.62 12.22 15.50
CA LEU A 394 -8.14 13.53 15.13
C LEU A 394 -9.32 13.98 16.00
N SER A 395 -9.97 13.07 16.75
CA SER A 395 -11.17 13.39 17.53
C SER A 395 -11.08 14.63 18.42
N PRO A 396 -9.94 14.99 19.06
CA PRO A 396 -9.91 16.19 19.91
C PRO A 396 -10.14 17.50 19.16
N LEU A 397 -9.99 17.51 17.84
CA LEU A 397 -10.26 18.69 17.01
C LEU A 397 -11.76 18.94 16.79
N PHE A 398 -12.61 17.94 17.03
CA PHE A 398 -14.01 17.94 16.61
C PHE A 398 -14.95 17.83 17.81
N LYS A 399 -16.14 18.41 17.65
CA LYS A 399 -17.23 18.27 18.63
C LYS A 399 -17.72 16.82 18.70
N SER A 400 -17.76 16.13 17.57
CA SER A 400 -18.10 14.70 17.49
C SER A 400 -17.49 14.08 16.23
N SER A 401 -17.08 12.81 16.34
CA SER A 401 -16.45 12.05 15.26
C SER A 401 -17.17 10.74 15.04
N LEU A 402 -17.40 10.35 13.78
CA LEU A 402 -18.02 9.07 13.41
C LEU A 402 -17.09 8.32 12.45
N GLY A 403 -16.62 7.15 12.87
CA GLY A 403 -15.93 6.19 12.00
C GLY A 403 -16.91 5.20 11.38
N VAL A 404 -16.78 4.95 10.08
CA VAL A 404 -17.61 3.99 9.36
C VAL A 404 -16.72 3.05 8.56
N ASP A 405 -16.99 1.75 8.65
CA ASP A 405 -16.28 0.70 7.92
C ASP A 405 -17.23 -0.44 7.55
N VAL A 406 -16.88 -1.22 6.52
CA VAL A 406 -17.64 -2.41 6.12
C VAL A 406 -17.35 -3.62 7.04
N SER A 407 -16.18 -3.62 7.69
CA SER A 407 -15.70 -4.70 8.55
C SER A 407 -16.24 -4.57 9.96
N GLY A 408 -17.14 -5.48 10.34
CA GLY A 408 -17.68 -5.56 11.70
C GLY A 408 -16.59 -5.74 12.76
N ASP A 409 -15.60 -6.61 12.51
CA ASP A 409 -14.48 -6.88 13.42
C ASP A 409 -13.61 -5.64 13.65
N SER A 410 -13.38 -4.86 12.59
CA SER A 410 -12.63 -3.60 12.69
C SER A 410 -13.38 -2.57 13.52
N ILE A 411 -14.71 -2.47 13.36
CA ILE A 411 -15.57 -1.58 14.15
C ILE A 411 -15.64 -1.99 15.63
N VAL A 412 -15.61 -3.30 15.95
CA VAL A 412 -15.49 -3.77 17.33
C VAL A 412 -14.18 -3.26 17.94
N SER A 413 -13.06 -3.47 17.24
CA SER A 413 -11.73 -3.00 17.67
C SER A 413 -11.72 -1.47 17.83
N ALA A 414 -12.31 -0.74 16.90
CA ALA A 414 -12.38 0.72 16.94
C ALA A 414 -13.15 1.26 18.16
N ARG A 415 -14.28 0.62 18.52
CA ARG A 415 -15.06 0.97 19.72
C ARG A 415 -14.28 0.70 21.00
N GLU A 416 -13.56 -0.42 21.05
CA GLU A 416 -12.69 -0.76 22.18
C GLU A 416 -11.54 0.22 22.31
N ASN A 417 -10.90 0.58 21.20
CA ASN A 417 -9.83 1.58 21.16
C ASN A 417 -10.33 2.97 21.61
N ALA A 418 -11.50 3.41 21.17
CA ALA A 418 -12.07 4.67 21.64
C ALA A 418 -12.38 4.68 23.14
N ARG A 419 -12.92 3.59 23.68
CA ARG A 419 -13.13 3.43 25.13
C ARG A 419 -11.81 3.42 25.89
N ALA A 420 -10.82 2.68 25.38
CA ALA A 420 -9.48 2.59 25.92
C ALA A 420 -8.79 3.96 26.03
N ASN A 421 -9.04 4.85 25.07
CA ASN A 421 -8.53 6.21 25.03
C ASN A 421 -9.44 7.25 25.71
N SER A 422 -10.53 6.82 26.35
CA SER A 422 -11.48 7.70 27.03
C SER A 422 -12.08 8.79 26.12
N LEU A 423 -12.50 8.42 24.90
CA LEU A 423 -13.01 9.35 23.89
C LEU A 423 -14.55 9.25 23.72
N PRO A 424 -15.36 9.88 24.59
CA PRO A 424 -16.82 9.71 24.60
C PRO A 424 -17.53 10.36 23.40
N ASN A 425 -16.88 11.30 22.71
CA ASN A 425 -17.44 12.02 21.56
C ASN A 425 -17.19 11.30 20.22
N THR A 426 -16.78 10.04 20.27
CA THR A 426 -16.52 9.20 19.08
C THR A 426 -17.57 8.10 18.97
N GLY A 427 -18.06 7.90 17.74
CA GLY A 427 -18.97 6.82 17.38
C GLY A 427 -18.38 5.95 16.27
N PHE A 428 -18.81 4.69 16.19
CA PHE A 428 -18.41 3.79 15.11
C PHE A 428 -19.59 2.96 14.62
N ALA A 429 -19.75 2.85 13.31
CA ALA A 429 -20.82 2.09 12.67
C ALA A 429 -20.27 1.18 11.58
N ALA A 430 -20.82 -0.04 11.50
CA ALA A 430 -20.60 -0.91 10.36
C ALA A 430 -21.63 -0.56 9.28
N ALA A 431 -21.19 -0.17 8.08
CA ALA A 431 -22.07 0.14 6.97
C ALA A 431 -21.41 -0.19 5.63
N ASP A 432 -22.23 -0.57 4.64
CA ASP A 432 -21.76 -0.71 3.26
C ASP A 432 -21.39 0.65 2.67
N ALA A 433 -20.35 0.69 1.84
CA ALA A 433 -19.92 1.91 1.15
C ALA A 433 -21.05 2.52 0.30
N ALA A 434 -22.00 1.74 -0.19
CA ALA A 434 -23.17 2.17 -0.98
C ALA A 434 -24.25 2.89 -0.14
N THR A 435 -24.21 2.81 1.18
CA THR A 435 -25.20 3.44 2.09
C THR A 435 -24.54 4.28 3.17
N LEU A 436 -23.24 4.56 3.04
CA LEU A 436 -22.41 5.14 4.09
C LEU A 436 -22.95 6.47 4.63
N PHE A 437 -23.51 7.30 3.74
CA PHE A 437 -23.93 8.67 4.08
C PHE A 437 -25.40 8.79 4.51
N LYS A 438 -26.20 7.72 4.39
CA LYS A 438 -27.67 7.80 4.55
C LYS A 438 -28.08 8.23 5.95
N ASP A 439 -27.38 7.74 6.97
CA ASP A 439 -27.71 7.94 8.38
C ASP A 439 -26.63 8.77 9.12
N VAL A 440 -25.86 9.58 8.39
CA VAL A 440 -24.84 10.47 8.98
C VAL A 440 -25.54 11.64 9.69
N PRO A 441 -25.33 11.84 11.01
CA PRO A 441 -26.05 12.85 11.79
C PRO A 441 -25.46 14.26 11.69
N TYR A 442 -24.48 14.49 10.80
CA TYR A 442 -23.70 15.72 10.76
C TYR A 442 -24.11 16.65 9.61
N PRO A 443 -24.24 17.97 9.87
CA PRO A 443 -24.41 18.95 8.81
C PRO A 443 -23.21 18.94 7.85
N PRO A 444 -23.42 18.75 6.53
CA PRO A 444 -22.32 18.57 5.60
C PRO A 444 -21.40 19.79 5.48
N ASP A 445 -21.96 21.00 5.60
CA ASP A 445 -21.22 22.26 5.56
C ASP A 445 -20.34 22.54 6.79
N GLN A 446 -20.43 21.70 7.83
CA GLN A 446 -19.59 21.75 9.04
C GLN A 446 -18.84 20.43 9.26
N THR A 447 -18.77 19.57 8.23
CA THR A 447 -18.16 18.24 8.33
C THR A 447 -16.89 18.16 7.50
N LEU A 448 -15.82 17.63 8.10
CA LEU A 448 -14.66 17.10 7.40
C LEU A 448 -14.86 15.61 7.17
N LEU A 449 -14.60 15.16 5.94
CA LEU A 449 -14.61 13.76 5.56
C LEU A 449 -13.16 13.27 5.39
N VAL A 450 -12.73 12.29 6.17
CA VAL A 450 -11.51 11.50 5.89
C VAL A 450 -11.92 10.27 5.08
N ILE A 451 -11.14 9.94 4.04
CA ILE A 451 -11.30 8.71 3.26
C ILE A 451 -9.94 8.00 3.14
N ASP A 452 -9.90 6.73 3.53
CA ASP A 452 -8.73 5.84 3.37
C ASP A 452 -9.14 4.52 2.68
N PRO A 453 -9.53 4.56 1.40
CA PRO A 453 -10.06 3.40 0.70
C PRO A 453 -8.98 2.33 0.44
N PRO A 454 -9.39 1.08 0.13
CA PRO A 454 -8.47 0.04 -0.32
C PRO A 454 -7.76 0.44 -1.63
N ARG A 455 -6.72 -0.32 -2.02
CA ARG A 455 -5.85 -0.06 -3.21
C ARG A 455 -6.58 0.20 -4.54
N LYS A 456 -7.84 -0.20 -4.67
CA LYS A 456 -8.69 0.03 -5.86
C LYS A 456 -9.30 1.45 -5.91
N GLY A 457 -9.13 2.24 -4.86
CA GLY A 457 -9.77 3.53 -4.67
C GLY A 457 -11.23 3.42 -4.21
N CYS A 458 -11.92 4.55 -4.25
CA CYS A 458 -13.35 4.67 -4.02
C CYS A 458 -14.15 3.97 -5.14
N SER A 459 -15.36 3.51 -4.81
CA SER A 459 -16.33 3.11 -5.82
C SER A 459 -17.06 4.32 -6.39
N ASP A 460 -17.60 4.20 -7.60
CA ASP A 460 -18.42 5.24 -8.23
C ASP A 460 -19.63 5.62 -7.35
N ASP A 461 -20.28 4.63 -6.73
CA ASP A 461 -21.41 4.87 -5.82
C ASP A 461 -20.99 5.65 -4.57
N PHE A 462 -19.79 5.40 -4.05
CA PHE A 462 -19.25 6.17 -2.93
C PHE A 462 -19.00 7.62 -3.34
N LEU A 463 -18.36 7.86 -4.49
CA LEU A 463 -18.07 9.22 -4.98
C LEU A 463 -19.35 10.01 -5.26
N ARG A 464 -20.38 9.36 -5.82
CA ARG A 464 -21.72 9.96 -6.01
C ARG A 464 -22.38 10.35 -4.69
N GLN A 465 -22.29 9.49 -3.67
CA GLN A 465 -22.80 9.82 -2.34
C GLN A 465 -22.00 10.95 -1.68
N LEU A 466 -20.67 10.97 -1.82
CA LEU A 466 -19.81 12.04 -1.31
C LEU A 466 -20.22 13.38 -1.91
N LEU A 467 -20.39 13.47 -3.24
CA LEU A 467 -20.86 14.68 -3.91
C LEU A 467 -22.28 15.07 -3.49
N THR A 468 -23.14 14.09 -3.20
CA THR A 468 -24.51 14.34 -2.73
C THR A 468 -24.54 14.83 -1.28
N PHE A 469 -23.71 14.27 -0.41
CA PHE A 469 -23.55 14.72 0.97
C PHE A 469 -22.91 16.12 1.01
N GLY A 470 -21.85 16.32 0.23
CA GLY A 470 -21.19 17.61 0.05
C GLY A 470 -20.47 18.13 1.29
N PRO A 471 -19.53 17.35 1.87
CA PRO A 471 -18.77 17.76 3.05
C PRO A 471 -18.00 19.06 2.79
N ARG A 472 -17.74 19.84 3.83
CA ARG A 472 -17.02 21.12 3.72
C ARG A 472 -15.58 20.93 3.23
N ARG A 473 -14.95 19.83 3.66
CA ARG A 473 -13.56 19.50 3.38
C ARG A 473 -13.39 17.99 3.29
N VAL A 474 -12.46 17.56 2.44
CA VAL A 474 -12.11 16.14 2.28
C VAL A 474 -10.60 15.98 2.50
N VAL A 475 -10.23 14.98 3.30
CA VAL A 475 -8.86 14.47 3.42
C VAL A 475 -8.84 13.09 2.78
N TYR A 476 -8.18 12.96 1.63
CA TYR A 476 -8.02 11.69 0.94
C TYR A 476 -6.65 11.11 1.28
N VAL A 477 -6.63 10.00 2.01
CA VAL A 477 -5.45 9.16 2.23
C VAL A 477 -5.48 7.96 1.28
N SER A 478 -4.35 7.61 0.66
CA SER A 478 -4.31 6.46 -0.26
C SER A 478 -2.93 5.80 -0.31
N CYS A 479 -2.89 4.48 -0.23
CA CYS A 479 -1.69 3.67 -0.57
C CYS A 479 -1.53 3.43 -2.10
N ASN A 480 -2.41 4.00 -2.92
CA ASN A 480 -2.31 4.00 -4.38
C ASN A 480 -2.67 5.37 -4.94
N VAL A 481 -1.63 6.15 -5.23
CA VAL A 481 -1.77 7.54 -5.71
C VAL A 481 -2.39 7.64 -7.11
N HIS A 482 -2.33 6.57 -7.92
CA HIS A 482 -2.93 6.54 -9.26
C HIS A 482 -4.46 6.47 -9.20
N THR A 483 -5.01 5.60 -8.34
CA THR A 483 -6.45 5.57 -8.10
C THR A 483 -6.93 6.80 -7.33
N GLN A 484 -6.09 7.36 -6.43
CA GLN A 484 -6.38 8.64 -5.77
C GLN A 484 -6.53 9.77 -6.79
N ALA A 485 -5.61 9.88 -7.77
CA ALA A 485 -5.68 10.89 -8.82
C ALA A 485 -6.99 10.81 -9.62
N ARG A 486 -7.42 9.59 -9.99
CA ARG A 486 -8.72 9.35 -10.64
C ARG A 486 -9.89 9.81 -9.78
N ASP A 487 -9.91 9.41 -8.51
CA ASP A 487 -11.04 9.68 -7.61
C ASP A 487 -11.12 11.16 -7.21
N VAL A 488 -9.96 11.81 -7.01
CA VAL A 488 -9.86 13.26 -6.81
C VAL A 488 -10.37 14.02 -8.03
N ALA A 489 -10.09 13.55 -9.25
CA ALA A 489 -10.62 14.19 -10.45
C ALA A 489 -12.15 14.22 -10.50
N VAL A 490 -12.82 13.14 -10.06
CA VAL A 490 -14.28 13.11 -9.95
C VAL A 490 -14.79 14.19 -8.99
N MET A 491 -14.10 14.39 -7.85
CA MET A 491 -14.47 15.44 -6.89
C MET A 491 -14.24 16.84 -7.47
N VAL A 492 -13.15 17.05 -8.20
CA VAL A 492 -12.80 18.35 -8.81
C VAL A 492 -13.72 18.71 -9.96
N GLN A 493 -14.10 17.73 -10.77
CA GLN A 493 -15.09 17.88 -11.84
C GLN A 493 -16.48 18.16 -11.27
N GLY A 494 -16.82 17.56 -10.13
CA GLY A 494 -18.03 17.83 -9.36
C GLY A 494 -19.33 17.39 -10.04
N ASP A 495 -20.44 17.93 -9.53
CA ASP A 495 -21.80 17.72 -10.03
C ASP A 495 -22.47 19.09 -10.25
N LYS A 496 -22.62 19.47 -11.52
CA LYS A 496 -23.18 20.77 -11.93
C LYS A 496 -24.63 20.95 -11.51
N GLU A 497 -25.43 19.89 -11.55
CA GLU A 497 -26.86 19.96 -11.19
C GLU A 497 -27.02 20.25 -9.70
N LYS A 498 -26.11 19.73 -8.88
CA LYS A 498 -26.07 19.97 -7.43
C LYS A 498 -25.25 21.20 -7.02
N ASN A 499 -24.70 21.94 -7.99
CA ASN A 499 -23.79 23.07 -7.79
C ASN A 499 -22.67 22.78 -6.77
N ILE A 500 -22.02 21.62 -6.89
CA ILE A 500 -20.96 21.21 -5.98
C ILE A 500 -19.74 20.71 -6.74
N ARG A 501 -18.56 21.18 -6.33
CA ARG A 501 -17.28 20.63 -6.76
C ARG A 501 -16.24 20.84 -5.67
N PHE A 502 -15.04 20.31 -5.90
CA PHE A 502 -13.93 20.50 -4.99
C PHE A 502 -12.73 21.16 -5.68
N GLU A 503 -11.95 21.91 -4.92
CA GLU A 503 -10.63 22.37 -5.32
C GLU A 503 -9.58 21.63 -4.49
N ILE A 504 -8.43 21.34 -5.09
CA ILE A 504 -7.33 20.68 -4.40
C ILE A 504 -6.50 21.77 -3.72
N GLU A 505 -6.40 21.71 -2.39
CA GLU A 505 -5.56 22.63 -1.62
C GLU A 505 -4.10 22.18 -1.63
N SER A 506 -3.85 20.89 -1.39
CA SER A 506 -2.50 20.33 -1.37
C SER A 506 -2.50 18.84 -1.68
N ILE A 507 -1.36 18.35 -2.17
CA ILE A 507 -1.10 16.93 -2.40
C ILE A 507 0.33 16.65 -1.92
N ARG A 508 0.51 15.59 -1.13
CA ARG A 508 1.82 15.15 -0.62
C ARG A 508 1.92 13.64 -0.56
N GLY A 509 3.11 13.11 -0.86
CA GLY A 509 3.47 11.72 -0.58
C GLY A 509 4.06 11.52 0.82
N PHE A 510 3.87 10.35 1.42
CA PHE A 510 4.47 9.91 2.68
C PHE A 510 5.19 8.60 2.45
N ASP A 511 6.42 8.51 2.94
CA ASP A 511 7.20 7.30 2.81
C ASP A 511 6.91 6.31 3.95
N PHE A 512 5.78 5.59 3.93
CA PHE A 512 5.57 4.52 4.92
C PHE A 512 6.48 3.31 4.70
N PHE A 513 7.00 3.15 3.49
CA PHE A 513 7.75 1.97 3.09
C PHE A 513 9.09 2.33 2.44
N PRO A 514 10.06 2.86 3.21
CA PRO A 514 11.41 3.09 2.72
C PRO A 514 12.00 1.83 2.10
N GLN A 515 12.91 2.00 1.14
CA GLN A 515 13.51 0.94 0.33
C GLN A 515 12.57 0.28 -0.70
N THR A 516 11.31 0.71 -0.77
CA THR A 516 10.31 0.22 -1.73
C THR A 516 9.77 1.35 -2.61
N GLY A 517 9.17 0.99 -3.75
CA GLY A 517 8.49 1.96 -4.63
C GLY A 517 7.14 2.49 -4.13
N HIS A 518 6.66 2.04 -2.96
CA HIS A 518 5.36 2.47 -2.43
C HIS A 518 5.41 3.90 -1.88
N VAL A 519 4.33 4.66 -2.11
CA VAL A 519 4.12 5.99 -1.56
C VAL A 519 2.65 6.15 -1.15
N GLU A 520 2.44 6.66 0.04
CA GLU A 520 1.12 6.95 0.60
C GLU A 520 0.78 8.41 0.29
N GLY A 521 -0.25 8.66 -0.51
CA GLY A 521 -0.68 10.01 -0.86
C GLY A 521 -1.69 10.58 0.13
N VAL A 522 -1.54 11.86 0.47
CA VAL A 522 -2.55 12.67 1.13
C VAL A 522 -2.93 13.82 0.20
N ALA A 523 -4.21 13.92 -0.14
CA ALA A 523 -4.78 15.07 -0.84
C ALA A 523 -5.80 15.78 0.04
N ILE A 524 -5.71 17.10 0.13
CA ILE A 524 -6.62 17.94 0.89
C ILE A 524 -7.49 18.70 -0.10
N LEU A 525 -8.81 18.62 0.04
CA LEU A 525 -9.76 19.25 -0.87
C LEU A 525 -10.78 20.10 -0.13
N ASN A 526 -11.11 21.26 -0.71
CA ASN A 526 -12.15 22.15 -0.21
C ASN A 526 -13.37 22.13 -1.10
N LYS A 527 -14.55 22.13 -0.49
CA LYS A 527 -15.79 22.32 -1.23
C LYS A 527 -15.85 23.73 -1.79
N THR A 528 -16.13 23.82 -3.08
CA THR A 528 -16.44 25.05 -3.81
C THR A 528 -17.67 24.82 -4.70
N THR A 529 -18.06 25.83 -5.46
CA THR A 529 -19.20 25.80 -6.39
C THR A 529 -18.74 26.07 -7.82
N PHE A 530 -19.61 25.89 -8.82
CA PHE A 530 -19.28 26.18 -10.21
C PHE A 530 -19.22 27.68 -10.51
#